data_AF-A0AAD8BH76-F1
#
_entry.id   AF-A0AAD8BH76-F1
#
_cell.length_a   1.000
_cell.length_b   1.000
_cell.length_c   1.000
_cell.angle_alpha   90.00
_cell.angle_beta   90.00
_cell.angle_gamma   90.00
#
_symmetry.space_group_name_H-M   'P 1'
#
loop_
_entity.id
_entity.type
_entity.pdbx_description
1 polymer ?
#
loop_
_entity_poly.entity_id
_entity_poly.type
_entity_poly.pdbx_seq_one_letter_code
_entity_poly.pdbx_strand_id
1 'polypeptide(L)'
;QSYVAEGYFVIDNKVSLNYREDKKISKPKKELQNDMDYILTQVNELFKSLVPHGITLEIRVKTFNILPVDIFPKNATKSSSPFEIQPKVSIKLFEKWLLATNSYKNISYDFAFLFNLADDEKAKTAGFSETSQMCDSVKSIGIAEFSRTYYTAISTAHEIAHILGAHHCKPNSLHIMSPVTSLTSPRKWSFDKCSALEIKKYLGTLKTNCLLKTDKNSSKAEVTYASYKGQIFDPEIICHRERGPRSYMCKMWNFYNDSAPGGDLICSRLHCSEPGTGLCVDTFAPNGMVCAAGKRCNAGKCTPDSSVKSKVDPKCLYGDQKVAKAPAKKLDSTCEELIRKLGPASCYKSVYFQQCCSTCARHRINRPGCEYGDRVSTCKKYKKDVLCQKEDNTKKCCNSCYGYKPKRSVPDNFDSLFSITELGLP
;
A
#
# COMPACT_ATOMS: atom_id res chain seq x y z
N GLN A 1 -8.61 -23.89 -23.45
CA GLN A 1 -9.39 -22.89 -24.20
C GLN A 1 -8.99 -21.52 -23.70
N SER A 2 -8.69 -20.60 -24.61
CA SER A 2 -8.44 -19.20 -24.27
C SER A 2 -9.72 -18.39 -24.48
N TYR A 3 -9.99 -17.47 -23.56
CA TYR A 3 -11.14 -16.58 -23.54
C TYR A 3 -10.65 -15.14 -23.44
N VAL A 4 -11.36 -14.23 -24.09
CA VAL A 4 -11.10 -12.79 -24.04
C VAL A 4 -12.39 -12.09 -23.68
N ALA A 5 -12.42 -11.36 -22.56
CA ALA A 5 -13.57 -10.55 -22.15
C ALA A 5 -13.28 -9.07 -22.42
N GLU A 6 -14.08 -8.46 -23.29
CA GLU A 6 -13.94 -7.08 -23.72
C GLU A 6 -14.86 -6.17 -22.89
N GLY A 7 -14.29 -5.46 -21.92
CA GLY A 7 -15.03 -4.62 -21.00
C GLY A 7 -15.22 -3.19 -21.48
N TYR A 8 -16.41 -2.63 -21.24
CA TYR A 8 -16.65 -1.20 -21.23
C TYR A 8 -16.48 -0.65 -19.81
N PHE A 9 -15.38 0.09 -19.59
CA PHE A 9 -15.05 0.61 -18.27
C PHE A 9 -15.43 2.09 -18.13
N VAL A 10 -16.12 2.42 -17.04
CA VAL A 10 -16.68 3.75 -16.80
C VAL A 10 -16.23 4.24 -15.43
N ILE A 11 -15.71 5.46 -15.37
CA ILE A 11 -15.41 6.17 -14.13
C ILE A 11 -16.48 7.24 -13.91
N ASP A 12 -17.17 7.14 -12.78
CA ASP A 12 -18.13 8.15 -12.34
C ASP A 12 -17.44 9.51 -12.09
N ASN A 13 -18.14 10.61 -12.34
CA ASN A 13 -17.56 11.95 -12.21
C ASN A 13 -17.08 12.25 -10.78
N LYS A 14 -17.74 11.71 -9.75
CA LYS A 14 -17.32 11.85 -8.35
C LYS A 14 -15.90 11.32 -8.09
N VAL A 15 -15.53 10.22 -8.73
CA VAL A 15 -14.15 9.69 -8.67
C VAL A 15 -13.18 10.68 -9.32
N SER A 16 -13.54 11.22 -10.50
CA SER A 16 -12.70 12.22 -11.20
C SER A 16 -12.50 13.49 -10.38
N LEU A 17 -13.54 13.98 -9.71
CA LEU A 17 -13.48 15.16 -8.84
C LEU A 17 -12.53 14.94 -7.66
N ASN A 18 -12.55 13.76 -7.05
CA ASN A 18 -11.65 13.44 -5.93
C ASN A 18 -10.17 13.52 -6.34
N TYR A 19 -9.82 13.14 -7.58
CA TYR A 19 -8.46 13.37 -8.12
C TYR A 19 -8.14 14.85 -8.35
N ARG A 20 -9.13 15.67 -8.69
CA ARG A 20 -8.93 17.11 -8.94
C ARG A 20 -8.74 17.91 -7.66
N GLU A 21 -9.38 17.48 -6.59
CA GLU A 21 -9.30 18.13 -5.27
C GLU A 21 -8.03 17.75 -4.50
N ASP A 22 -7.39 16.62 -4.84
CA ASP A 22 -6.12 16.24 -4.25
C ASP A 22 -4.97 17.13 -4.76
N LYS A 23 -4.56 18.08 -3.92
CA LYS A 23 -3.47 19.03 -4.18
C LYS A 23 -2.11 18.37 -4.44
N LYS A 24 -1.94 17.08 -4.14
CA LYS A 24 -0.71 16.34 -4.46
C LYS A 24 -0.66 15.87 -5.91
N ILE A 25 -1.78 15.94 -6.63
CA ILE A 25 -1.90 15.47 -8.01
C ILE A 25 -1.88 16.66 -8.97
N SER A 26 -0.77 16.83 -9.68
CA SER A 26 -0.60 17.94 -10.64
C SER A 26 -1.40 17.76 -11.93
N LYS A 27 -1.69 16.51 -12.33
CA LYS A 27 -2.44 16.17 -13.55
C LYS A 27 -3.53 15.13 -13.27
N PRO A 28 -4.64 15.51 -12.62
CA PRO A 28 -5.68 14.60 -12.12
C PRO A 28 -6.16 13.56 -13.12
N LYS A 29 -6.52 13.98 -14.34
CA LYS A 29 -7.02 13.07 -15.38
C LYS A 29 -5.96 12.07 -15.85
N LYS A 30 -4.70 12.50 -15.96
CA LYS A 30 -3.61 11.62 -16.40
C LYS A 30 -3.22 10.63 -15.30
N GLU A 31 -3.23 11.07 -14.04
CA GLU A 31 -3.00 10.20 -12.89
C GLU A 31 -4.09 9.12 -12.79
N LEU A 32 -5.37 9.51 -12.88
CA LEU A 32 -6.49 8.56 -12.90
C LEU A 32 -6.35 7.55 -14.05
N GLN A 33 -5.97 7.99 -15.26
CA GLN A 33 -5.72 7.07 -16.37
C GLN A 33 -4.59 6.09 -16.05
N ASN A 34 -3.45 6.58 -15.54
CA ASN A 34 -2.31 5.73 -15.19
C ASN A 34 -2.71 4.69 -14.13
N ASP A 35 -3.49 5.09 -13.12
CA ASP A 35 -3.97 4.20 -12.07
C ASP A 35 -4.92 3.15 -12.64
N MET A 36 -5.82 3.52 -13.54
CA MET A 36 -6.71 2.59 -14.23
C MET A 36 -5.97 1.58 -15.11
N ASP A 37 -4.99 2.04 -15.89
CA ASP A 37 -4.16 1.16 -16.72
C ASP A 37 -3.44 0.13 -15.84
N TYR A 38 -2.85 0.59 -14.71
CA TYR A 38 -2.23 -0.31 -13.74
C TYR A 38 -3.23 -1.28 -13.12
N ILE A 39 -4.39 -0.81 -12.64
CA ILE A 39 -5.42 -1.65 -12.03
C ILE A 39 -5.88 -2.74 -12.99
N LEU A 40 -6.14 -2.42 -14.26
CA LEU A 40 -6.58 -3.39 -15.25
C LEU A 40 -5.47 -4.37 -15.69
N THR A 41 -4.21 -3.93 -15.68
CA THR A 41 -3.07 -4.87 -15.78
C THR A 41 -3.09 -5.85 -14.59
N GLN A 42 -3.30 -5.36 -13.37
CA GLN A 42 -3.30 -6.20 -12.18
C GLN A 42 -4.50 -7.15 -12.14
N VAL A 43 -5.68 -6.74 -12.61
CA VAL A 43 -6.83 -7.63 -12.79
C VAL A 43 -6.45 -8.82 -13.69
N ASN A 44 -5.79 -8.57 -14.83
CA ASN A 44 -5.28 -9.65 -15.69
C ASN A 44 -4.27 -10.55 -14.96
N GLU A 45 -3.34 -9.99 -14.19
CA GLU A 45 -2.39 -10.78 -13.38
C GLU A 45 -3.10 -11.69 -12.37
N LEU A 46 -4.15 -11.20 -11.71
CA LEU A 46 -4.96 -12.01 -10.78
C LEU A 46 -5.67 -13.16 -11.49
N PHE A 47 -6.23 -12.91 -12.68
CA PHE A 47 -6.88 -13.95 -13.50
C PHE A 47 -5.92 -15.03 -14.02
N LYS A 48 -4.60 -14.78 -14.08
CA LYS A 48 -3.61 -15.83 -14.40
C LYS A 48 -3.64 -16.98 -13.40
N SER A 49 -4.12 -16.77 -12.17
CA SER A 49 -4.25 -17.86 -11.20
C SER A 49 -5.29 -18.91 -11.60
N LEU A 50 -6.11 -18.66 -12.62
CA LEU A 50 -7.04 -19.64 -13.19
C LEU A 50 -6.38 -20.59 -14.20
N VAL A 51 -5.19 -20.27 -14.72
CA VAL A 51 -4.48 -21.07 -15.74
C VAL A 51 -4.21 -22.51 -15.27
N PRO A 52 -3.73 -22.76 -14.03
CA PRO A 52 -3.57 -24.12 -13.51
C PRO A 52 -4.88 -24.94 -13.45
N HIS A 53 -6.04 -24.28 -13.57
CA HIS A 53 -7.36 -24.89 -13.58
C HIS A 53 -7.95 -25.03 -15.00
N GLY A 54 -7.16 -24.71 -16.03
CA GLY A 54 -7.51 -24.89 -17.43
C GLY A 54 -8.34 -23.74 -18.03
N ILE A 55 -8.33 -22.56 -17.39
CA ILE A 55 -8.94 -21.34 -17.93
C ILE A 55 -7.81 -20.35 -18.20
N THR A 56 -7.62 -19.99 -19.47
CA THR A 56 -6.84 -18.83 -19.86
C THR A 56 -7.82 -17.72 -20.19
N LEU A 57 -7.85 -16.66 -19.39
CA LEU A 57 -8.76 -15.52 -19.56
C LEU A 57 -7.94 -14.23 -19.64
N GLU A 58 -8.27 -13.40 -20.61
CA GLU A 58 -7.74 -12.05 -20.76
C GLU A 58 -8.88 -11.04 -20.64
N ILE A 59 -8.68 -9.98 -19.86
CA ILE A 59 -9.58 -8.84 -19.78
C ILE A 59 -9.01 -7.72 -20.65
N ARG A 60 -9.77 -7.30 -21.67
CA ARG A 60 -9.42 -6.20 -22.58
C ARG A 60 -10.35 -5.02 -22.37
N VAL A 61 -9.83 -3.83 -22.62
CA VAL A 61 -10.58 -2.58 -22.65
C VAL A 61 -11.13 -2.38 -24.05
N LYS A 62 -12.46 -2.47 -24.18
CA LYS A 62 -13.16 -2.09 -25.40
C LYS A 62 -13.27 -0.58 -25.53
N THR A 63 -13.63 0.07 -24.43
CA THR A 63 -13.70 1.52 -24.29
C THR A 63 -13.54 1.88 -22.83
N PHE A 64 -12.94 3.05 -22.56
CA PHE A 64 -12.80 3.61 -21.22
C PHE A 64 -13.29 5.06 -21.23
N ASN A 65 -14.28 5.39 -20.39
CA ASN A 65 -14.81 6.74 -20.28
C ASN A 65 -14.72 7.26 -18.84
N ILE A 66 -14.28 8.50 -18.70
CA ILE A 66 -14.45 9.30 -17.48
C ILE A 66 -15.63 10.23 -17.72
N LEU A 67 -16.70 10.05 -16.96
CA LEU A 67 -17.92 10.82 -17.18
C LEU A 67 -17.76 12.26 -16.67
N PRO A 68 -18.44 13.23 -17.32
CA PRO A 68 -18.50 14.61 -16.85
C PRO A 68 -19.60 14.84 -15.81
N VAL A 69 -20.49 13.85 -15.61
CA VAL A 69 -21.62 13.89 -14.68
C VAL A 69 -21.75 12.55 -13.97
N ASP A 70 -22.32 12.56 -12.77
CA ASP A 70 -22.54 11.34 -11.99
C ASP A 70 -23.69 10.52 -12.60
N ILE A 71 -23.56 9.19 -12.63
CA ILE A 71 -24.64 8.29 -13.07
C ILE A 71 -25.76 8.26 -12.04
N PHE A 72 -25.40 8.32 -10.77
CA PHE A 72 -26.36 8.21 -9.69
C PHE A 72 -26.96 9.58 -9.35
N PRO A 73 -28.30 9.72 -9.40
CA PRO A 73 -28.91 10.98 -9.04
C PRO A 73 -28.75 11.25 -7.54
N LYS A 74 -28.71 12.53 -7.15
CA LYS A 74 -28.50 12.95 -5.74
C LYS A 74 -29.53 12.37 -4.75
N ASN A 75 -30.70 11.95 -5.23
CA ASN A 75 -31.75 11.35 -4.41
C ASN A 75 -31.66 9.81 -4.32
N ALA A 76 -30.74 9.16 -5.03
CA ALA A 76 -30.52 7.71 -4.92
C ALA A 76 -29.73 7.31 -3.67
N THR A 77 -29.09 8.28 -2.99
CA THR A 77 -28.39 8.09 -1.72
C THR A 77 -29.37 8.14 -0.57
N LYS A 78 -29.22 7.28 0.45
CA LYS A 78 -30.07 7.33 1.65
C LYS A 78 -29.97 8.70 2.33
N SER A 79 -31.08 9.23 2.85
CA SER A 79 -31.13 10.56 3.48
C SER A 79 -30.20 10.73 4.69
N SER A 80 -29.74 9.63 5.30
CA SER A 80 -28.82 9.64 6.43
C SER A 80 -27.33 9.59 6.05
N SER A 81 -26.98 9.28 4.79
CA SER A 81 -25.61 9.32 4.28
C SER A 81 -25.62 9.65 2.78
N PRO A 82 -25.15 10.83 2.35
CA PRO A 82 -25.11 11.24 0.94
C PRO A 82 -24.10 10.42 0.10
N PHE A 83 -23.55 9.34 0.65
CA PHE A 83 -22.60 8.43 0.00
C PHE A 83 -23.13 6.98 -0.10
N GLU A 84 -24.20 6.63 0.62
CA GLU A 84 -24.69 5.27 0.73
C GLU A 84 -25.79 4.99 -0.32
N ILE A 85 -25.46 4.20 -1.34
CA ILE A 85 -26.42 3.64 -2.31
C ILE A 85 -26.42 2.13 -2.16
N GLN A 86 -27.60 1.53 -1.97
CA GLN A 86 -27.72 0.07 -1.88
C GLN A 86 -27.17 -0.60 -3.15
N PRO A 87 -26.35 -1.66 -3.05
CA PRO A 87 -25.70 -2.27 -4.22
C PRO A 87 -26.65 -2.66 -5.36
N LYS A 88 -27.81 -3.24 -5.04
CA LYS A 88 -28.84 -3.60 -6.02
C LYS A 88 -29.42 -2.39 -6.76
N VAL A 89 -29.57 -1.26 -6.06
CA VAL A 89 -30.04 -0.01 -6.66
C VAL A 89 -28.97 0.55 -7.60
N SER A 90 -27.69 0.50 -7.19
CA SER A 90 -26.56 0.95 -8.02
C SER A 90 -26.49 0.20 -9.36
N ILE A 91 -26.62 -1.14 -9.36
CA ILE A 91 -26.66 -1.93 -10.61
C ILE A 91 -27.82 -1.49 -11.50
N LYS A 92 -29.03 -1.37 -10.95
CA LYS A 92 -30.20 -1.00 -11.74
C LYS A 92 -30.11 0.40 -12.32
N LEU A 93 -29.46 1.32 -11.62
CA LEU A 93 -29.19 2.67 -12.15
C LEU A 93 -28.16 2.63 -13.27
N PHE A 94 -27.08 1.86 -13.12
CA PHE A 94 -26.08 1.73 -14.17
C PHE A 94 -26.63 0.99 -15.41
N GLU A 95 -27.43 -0.05 -15.22
CA GLU A 95 -28.19 -0.75 -16.27
C GLU A 95 -29.07 0.22 -17.06
N LYS A 96 -29.88 1.03 -16.37
CA LYS A 96 -30.72 2.07 -16.99
C LYS A 96 -29.90 3.09 -17.76
N TRP A 97 -28.76 3.50 -17.23
CA TRP A 97 -27.86 4.44 -17.90
C TRP A 97 -27.32 3.84 -19.21
N LEU A 98 -26.81 2.60 -19.19
CA LEU A 98 -26.30 1.89 -20.38
C LEU A 98 -27.37 1.75 -21.48
N LEU A 99 -28.61 1.46 -21.08
CA LEU A 99 -29.76 1.39 -22.00
C LEU A 99 -30.09 2.76 -22.58
N ALA A 100 -30.16 3.81 -21.75
CA ALA A 100 -30.50 5.17 -22.18
C ALA A 100 -29.45 5.76 -23.14
N THR A 101 -28.17 5.43 -22.94
CA THR A 101 -27.08 5.85 -23.83
C THR A 101 -26.87 4.90 -25.02
N ASN A 102 -27.64 3.82 -25.10
CA ASN A 102 -27.54 2.80 -26.14
C ASN A 102 -26.09 2.26 -26.28
N SER A 103 -25.39 2.12 -25.14
CA SER A 103 -23.95 1.87 -25.10
C SER A 103 -23.56 0.56 -25.76
N TYR A 104 -24.31 -0.52 -25.53
CA TYR A 104 -24.01 -1.83 -26.12
C TYR A 104 -24.03 -1.79 -27.65
N LYS A 105 -25.05 -1.18 -28.26
CA LYS A 105 -25.15 -1.07 -29.72
C LYS A 105 -24.02 -0.23 -30.31
N ASN A 106 -23.53 0.78 -29.58
CA ASN A 106 -22.48 1.67 -30.05
C ASN A 106 -21.06 1.10 -29.87
N ILE A 107 -20.85 0.28 -28.83
CA ILE A 107 -19.52 -0.17 -28.40
C ILE A 107 -19.30 -1.67 -28.65
N SER A 108 -20.34 -2.50 -28.56
CA SER A 108 -20.27 -3.97 -28.65
C SER A 108 -19.29 -4.60 -27.66
N TYR A 109 -19.48 -4.33 -26.36
CA TYR A 109 -18.70 -4.91 -25.24
C TYR A 109 -19.29 -6.26 -24.77
N ASP A 110 -18.51 -7.08 -24.07
CA ASP A 110 -18.99 -8.34 -23.45
C ASP A 110 -19.54 -8.12 -22.03
N PHE A 111 -19.00 -7.11 -21.34
CA PHE A 111 -19.47 -6.65 -20.03
C PHE A 111 -19.21 -5.15 -19.85
N ALA A 112 -19.94 -4.51 -18.95
CA ALA A 112 -19.73 -3.13 -18.53
C ALA A 112 -19.32 -3.07 -17.06
N PHE A 113 -18.44 -2.15 -16.70
CA PHE A 113 -17.92 -2.02 -15.35
C PHE A 113 -17.84 -0.56 -14.92
N LEU A 114 -18.48 -0.23 -13.80
CA LEU A 114 -18.49 1.13 -13.25
C LEU A 114 -17.64 1.23 -11.99
N PHE A 115 -16.82 2.27 -11.94
CA PHE A 115 -16.05 2.69 -10.78
C PHE A 115 -16.68 3.93 -10.16
N ASN A 116 -17.02 3.85 -8.87
CA ASN A 116 -17.64 4.95 -8.12
C ASN A 116 -16.94 5.20 -6.77
N LEU A 117 -17.42 6.16 -5.99
CA LEU A 117 -17.02 6.37 -4.58
C LEU A 117 -18.19 6.13 -3.61
N ALA A 118 -19.10 5.19 -3.93
CA ALA A 118 -20.24 4.94 -3.05
C ALA A 118 -19.77 4.11 -1.86
N ASP A 119 -19.73 4.72 -0.68
CA ASP A 119 -19.38 4.09 0.58
C ASP A 119 -20.66 3.57 1.22
N ASP A 120 -20.80 2.25 1.30
CA ASP A 120 -21.82 1.62 2.14
C ASP A 120 -21.22 1.32 3.52
N GLU A 121 -21.21 2.33 4.39
CA GLU A 121 -20.74 2.22 5.78
C GLU A 121 -21.40 1.06 6.53
N LYS A 122 -22.59 0.61 6.10
CA LYS A 122 -23.36 -0.48 6.74
C LYS A 122 -23.13 -1.84 6.09
N ALA A 123 -22.97 -1.91 4.77
CA ALA A 123 -22.80 -3.19 4.07
C ALA A 123 -21.33 -3.64 3.96
N LYS A 124 -20.34 -2.75 4.11
CA LYS A 124 -18.91 -3.08 3.92
C LYS A 124 -18.63 -3.80 2.58
N THR A 125 -19.42 -3.53 1.54
CA THR A 125 -19.28 -4.14 0.21
C THR A 125 -18.57 -3.17 -0.71
N ALA A 126 -17.34 -3.50 -1.12
CA ALA A 126 -16.54 -2.67 -2.03
C ALA A 126 -16.90 -2.84 -3.51
N GLY A 127 -17.94 -3.62 -3.82
CA GLY A 127 -18.41 -3.90 -5.16
C GLY A 127 -19.65 -4.77 -5.15
N PHE A 128 -20.25 -4.90 -6.33
CA PHE A 128 -21.36 -5.80 -6.58
C PHE A 128 -21.49 -6.12 -8.08
N SER A 129 -21.83 -7.36 -8.38
CA SER A 129 -22.31 -7.81 -9.69
C SER A 129 -23.31 -8.95 -9.55
N GLU A 130 -24.16 -9.12 -10.57
CA GLU A 130 -25.00 -10.31 -10.66
C GLU A 130 -24.17 -11.49 -11.19
N THR A 131 -24.35 -12.66 -10.59
CA THR A 131 -23.59 -13.85 -10.98
C THR A 131 -24.06 -14.40 -12.33
N SER A 132 -23.13 -14.94 -13.11
CA SER A 132 -23.43 -15.68 -14.35
C SER A 132 -24.14 -14.85 -15.43
N GLN A 133 -23.73 -13.59 -15.60
CA GLN A 133 -24.31 -12.66 -16.58
C GLN A 133 -23.39 -12.37 -17.78
N MET A 134 -22.19 -12.94 -17.85
CA MET A 134 -21.27 -12.70 -18.97
C MET A 134 -21.95 -12.95 -20.33
N CYS A 135 -21.64 -12.11 -21.32
CA CYS A 135 -22.25 -12.10 -22.66
C CYS A 135 -23.72 -11.64 -22.71
N ASP A 136 -24.35 -11.26 -21.60
CA ASP A 136 -25.63 -10.55 -21.64
C ASP A 136 -25.38 -9.07 -21.96
N SER A 137 -25.99 -8.58 -23.04
CA SER A 137 -25.81 -7.20 -23.53
C SER A 137 -26.23 -6.11 -22.53
N VAL A 138 -27.04 -6.45 -21.53
CA VAL A 138 -27.64 -5.51 -20.57
C VAL A 138 -27.24 -5.85 -19.13
N LYS A 139 -27.20 -7.14 -18.76
CA LYS A 139 -26.99 -7.58 -17.38
C LYS A 139 -25.56 -7.92 -17.01
N SER A 140 -24.67 -8.04 -18.00
CA SER A 140 -23.24 -8.27 -17.79
C SER A 140 -22.57 -7.01 -17.20
N ILE A 141 -22.85 -6.73 -15.93
CA ILE A 141 -22.51 -5.48 -15.25
C ILE A 141 -21.78 -5.78 -13.93
N GLY A 142 -20.69 -5.07 -13.69
CA GLY A 142 -20.06 -4.96 -12.37
C GLY A 142 -19.93 -3.51 -11.92
N ILE A 143 -19.94 -3.30 -10.61
CA ILE A 143 -19.65 -2.00 -9.98
C ILE A 143 -18.64 -2.25 -8.88
N ALA A 144 -17.60 -1.41 -8.79
CA ALA A 144 -16.69 -1.42 -7.65
C ALA A 144 -16.41 0.00 -7.14
N GLU A 145 -16.15 0.09 -5.86
CA GLU A 145 -15.61 1.28 -5.22
C GLU A 145 -14.17 1.50 -5.70
N PHE A 146 -13.88 2.75 -6.08
CA PHE A 146 -12.58 3.19 -6.51
C PHE A 146 -11.79 3.79 -5.35
N SER A 147 -11.23 2.94 -4.49
CA SER A 147 -10.40 3.34 -3.36
C SER A 147 -9.07 4.03 -3.75
N ARG A 148 -8.71 4.03 -5.05
CA ARG A 148 -7.46 4.59 -5.60
C ARG A 148 -6.20 3.89 -5.08
N THR A 149 -6.38 2.68 -4.55
CA THR A 149 -5.34 1.80 -4.02
C THR A 149 -5.40 0.44 -4.72
N TYR A 150 -4.47 -0.45 -4.40
CA TYR A 150 -4.45 -1.79 -4.99
C TYR A 150 -5.75 -2.57 -4.75
N TYR A 151 -6.47 -2.23 -3.69
CA TYR A 151 -7.73 -2.88 -3.35
C TYR A 151 -8.74 -2.85 -4.50
N THR A 152 -8.76 -1.77 -5.30
CA THR A 152 -9.61 -1.68 -6.49
C THR A 152 -9.34 -2.82 -7.49
N ALA A 153 -8.08 -3.27 -7.66
CA ALA A 153 -7.80 -4.39 -8.55
C ALA A 153 -8.38 -5.71 -8.03
N ILE A 154 -8.34 -5.92 -6.71
CA ILE A 154 -8.92 -7.10 -6.04
C ILE A 154 -10.44 -7.09 -6.17
N SER A 155 -11.10 -5.97 -5.81
CA SER A 155 -12.56 -5.87 -5.91
C SER A 155 -13.03 -5.99 -7.37
N THR A 156 -12.32 -5.36 -8.31
CA THR A 156 -12.65 -5.50 -9.75
C THR A 156 -12.56 -6.96 -10.22
N ALA A 157 -11.48 -7.66 -9.86
CA ALA A 157 -11.34 -9.07 -10.22
C ALA A 157 -12.42 -9.95 -9.56
N HIS A 158 -12.78 -9.65 -8.31
CA HIS A 158 -13.87 -10.31 -7.58
C HIS A 158 -15.21 -10.15 -8.31
N GLU A 159 -15.59 -8.91 -8.65
CA GLU A 159 -16.87 -8.64 -9.30
C GLU A 159 -16.93 -9.19 -10.73
N ILE A 160 -15.82 -9.15 -11.49
CA ILE A 160 -15.77 -9.78 -12.82
C ILE A 160 -15.89 -11.31 -12.71
N ALA A 161 -15.28 -11.93 -11.69
CA ALA A 161 -15.42 -13.36 -11.47
C ALA A 161 -16.86 -13.77 -11.13
N HIS A 162 -17.61 -12.94 -10.39
CA HIS A 162 -19.05 -13.12 -10.23
C HIS A 162 -19.79 -13.08 -11.57
N ILE A 163 -19.53 -12.09 -12.44
CA ILE A 163 -20.14 -12.03 -13.80
C ILE A 163 -19.84 -13.32 -14.59
N LEU A 164 -18.64 -13.87 -14.42
CA LEU A 164 -18.16 -15.14 -14.98
C LEU A 164 -18.68 -16.39 -14.26
N GLY A 165 -19.60 -16.24 -13.31
CA GLY A 165 -20.33 -17.33 -12.66
C GLY A 165 -19.68 -17.91 -11.40
N ALA A 166 -18.62 -17.31 -10.86
CA ALA A 166 -18.11 -17.68 -9.55
C ALA A 166 -19.05 -17.21 -8.43
N HIS A 167 -19.20 -18.02 -7.39
CA HIS A 167 -19.80 -17.66 -6.12
C HIS A 167 -18.72 -17.57 -5.03
N HIS A 168 -19.12 -17.09 -3.85
CA HIS A 168 -18.27 -17.18 -2.66
C HIS A 168 -18.16 -18.65 -2.25
N CYS A 169 -16.98 -19.22 -2.39
CA CYS A 169 -16.78 -20.66 -2.19
C CYS A 169 -16.88 -21.12 -0.73
N LYS A 170 -16.34 -20.33 0.21
CA LYS A 170 -16.37 -20.61 1.65
C LYS A 170 -16.42 -19.30 2.43
N PRO A 171 -17.16 -19.23 3.57
CA PRO A 171 -17.19 -18.03 4.41
C PRO A 171 -15.81 -17.56 4.87
N ASN A 172 -14.90 -18.50 5.09
CA ASN A 172 -13.52 -18.24 5.55
C ASN A 172 -12.48 -18.45 4.44
N SER A 173 -12.87 -18.36 3.15
CA SER A 173 -11.86 -18.37 2.09
C SER A 173 -10.92 -17.18 2.28
N LEU A 174 -9.66 -17.32 1.90
CA LEU A 174 -8.68 -16.23 1.98
C LEU A 174 -8.18 -15.81 0.58
N HIS A 175 -8.95 -16.18 -0.44
CA HIS A 175 -8.73 -15.94 -1.87
C HIS A 175 -9.57 -14.75 -2.35
N ILE A 176 -9.43 -14.39 -3.63
CA ILE A 176 -10.13 -13.24 -4.23
C ILE A 176 -11.65 -13.32 -4.00
N MET A 177 -12.27 -14.50 -4.22
CA MET A 177 -13.73 -14.70 -4.03
C MET A 177 -14.17 -14.91 -2.56
N SER A 178 -13.37 -14.46 -1.60
CA SER A 178 -13.81 -14.46 -0.21
C SER A 178 -14.88 -13.39 0.02
N PRO A 179 -15.96 -13.69 0.79
CA PRO A 179 -16.93 -12.66 1.17
C PRO A 179 -16.32 -11.57 2.06
N VAL A 180 -15.19 -11.86 2.73
CA VAL A 180 -14.47 -10.90 3.55
C VAL A 180 -13.01 -10.88 3.12
N THR A 181 -12.56 -9.71 2.67
CA THR A 181 -11.18 -9.54 2.24
C THR A 181 -10.22 -9.63 3.44
N SER A 182 -9.25 -10.54 3.37
CA SER A 182 -8.19 -10.66 4.37
C SER A 182 -6.93 -9.92 3.91
N LEU A 183 -6.57 -8.84 4.61
CA LEU A 183 -5.36 -8.05 4.33
C LEU A 183 -4.06 -8.82 4.58
N THR A 184 -4.06 -9.79 5.48
CA THR A 184 -2.86 -10.52 5.90
C THR A 184 -2.67 -11.85 5.17
N SER A 185 -3.70 -12.34 4.48
CA SER A 185 -3.62 -13.59 3.75
C SER A 185 -2.56 -13.54 2.63
N PRO A 186 -1.72 -14.58 2.48
CA PRO A 186 -0.87 -14.73 1.29
C PRO A 186 -1.68 -15.16 0.05
N ARG A 187 -2.90 -15.69 0.24
CA ARG A 187 -3.77 -16.23 -0.81
C ARG A 187 -4.67 -15.17 -1.46
N LYS A 188 -4.64 -13.92 -0.96
CA LYS A 188 -5.50 -12.82 -1.46
C LYS A 188 -5.23 -12.43 -2.91
N TRP A 189 -4.14 -12.92 -3.49
CA TRP A 189 -3.68 -12.64 -4.86
C TRP A 189 -4.10 -13.72 -5.88
N SER A 190 -4.94 -14.68 -5.49
CA SER A 190 -5.35 -15.76 -6.38
C SER A 190 -6.79 -16.17 -6.15
N PHE A 191 -7.43 -16.65 -7.22
CA PHE A 191 -8.64 -17.45 -7.17
C PHE A 191 -8.33 -18.85 -6.64
N ASP A 192 -9.29 -19.47 -5.97
CA ASP A 192 -9.18 -20.87 -5.57
C ASP A 192 -9.74 -21.82 -6.63
N LYS A 193 -9.53 -23.12 -6.41
CA LYS A 193 -10.03 -24.18 -7.29
C LYS A 193 -11.56 -24.15 -7.41
N CYS A 194 -12.29 -23.77 -6.36
CA CYS A 194 -13.74 -23.74 -6.41
C CYS A 194 -14.23 -22.65 -7.36
N SER A 195 -13.74 -21.42 -7.20
CA SER A 195 -14.10 -20.31 -8.09
C SER A 195 -13.73 -20.62 -9.54
N ALA A 196 -12.56 -21.24 -9.76
CA ALA A 196 -12.14 -21.64 -11.09
C ALA A 196 -13.06 -22.69 -11.72
N LEU A 197 -13.51 -23.69 -10.96
CA LEU A 197 -14.42 -24.72 -11.45
C LEU A 197 -15.81 -24.17 -11.76
N GLU A 198 -16.31 -23.22 -10.95
CA GLU A 198 -17.59 -22.55 -11.20
C GLU A 198 -17.54 -21.71 -12.48
N ILE A 199 -16.49 -20.91 -12.65
CA ILE A 199 -16.25 -20.15 -13.89
C ILE A 199 -16.20 -21.11 -15.08
N LYS A 200 -15.41 -22.20 -14.98
CA LYS A 200 -15.29 -23.18 -16.06
C LYS A 200 -16.63 -23.81 -16.42
N LYS A 201 -17.42 -24.17 -15.40
CA LYS A 201 -18.76 -24.73 -15.57
C LYS A 201 -19.66 -23.75 -16.29
N TYR A 202 -19.73 -22.50 -15.84
CA TYR A 202 -20.56 -21.48 -16.43
C TYR A 202 -20.16 -21.18 -17.88
N LEU A 203 -18.87 -21.03 -18.18
CA LEU A 203 -18.39 -20.84 -19.55
C LEU A 203 -18.81 -21.98 -20.49
N GLY A 204 -18.91 -23.21 -19.99
CA GLY A 204 -19.44 -24.36 -20.74
C GLY A 204 -20.95 -24.33 -20.99
N THR A 205 -21.70 -23.48 -20.27
CA THR A 205 -23.15 -23.30 -20.46
C THR A 205 -23.50 -22.21 -21.48
N LEU A 206 -22.53 -21.37 -21.87
CA LEU A 206 -22.75 -20.29 -22.83
C LEU A 206 -23.01 -20.84 -24.23
N LYS A 207 -24.27 -20.78 -24.68
CA LYS A 207 -24.67 -21.17 -26.06
C LYS A 207 -24.01 -20.28 -27.11
N THR A 208 -24.01 -18.97 -26.86
CA THR A 208 -23.30 -17.98 -27.67
C THR A 208 -22.20 -17.38 -26.80
N ASN A 209 -20.98 -17.90 -26.96
CA ASN A 209 -19.85 -17.46 -26.16
C ASN A 209 -19.17 -16.26 -26.83
N CYS A 210 -19.49 -15.06 -26.34
CA CYS A 210 -18.91 -13.80 -26.80
C CYS A 210 -17.39 -13.75 -26.62
N LEU A 211 -16.85 -14.50 -25.65
CA LEU A 211 -15.43 -14.46 -25.27
C LEU A 211 -14.50 -15.23 -26.22
N LEU A 212 -15.05 -15.91 -27.23
CA LEU A 212 -14.30 -16.66 -28.22
C LEU A 212 -13.89 -15.82 -29.43
N LYS A 213 -14.36 -14.57 -29.50
CA LYS A 213 -13.98 -13.59 -30.52
C LYS A 213 -13.31 -12.41 -29.83
N THR A 214 -12.35 -11.82 -30.52
CA THR A 214 -11.64 -10.63 -30.04
C THR A 214 -11.73 -9.57 -31.11
N ASP A 215 -12.16 -8.39 -30.71
CA ASP A 215 -12.10 -7.20 -31.53
C ASP A 215 -10.65 -6.72 -31.62
N LYS A 216 -10.23 -6.38 -32.83
CA LYS A 216 -8.90 -5.84 -33.10
C LYS A 216 -8.69 -4.46 -32.45
N ASN A 217 -9.78 -3.74 -32.18
CA ASN A 217 -9.75 -2.41 -31.57
C ASN A 217 -9.74 -2.44 -30.04
N SER A 218 -10.00 -3.60 -29.40
CA SER A 218 -9.87 -3.70 -27.96
C SER A 218 -8.40 -3.76 -27.57
N SER A 219 -8.04 -3.11 -26.46
CA SER A 219 -6.67 -3.03 -25.97
C SER A 219 -6.51 -3.79 -24.66
N LYS A 220 -5.44 -4.56 -24.53
CA LYS A 220 -5.04 -5.12 -23.24
C LYS A 220 -4.20 -4.09 -22.49
N ALA A 221 -4.59 -3.74 -21.26
CA ALA A 221 -3.80 -2.87 -20.42
C ALA A 221 -2.52 -3.60 -19.97
N GLU A 222 -1.36 -3.11 -20.38
CA GLU A 222 -0.06 -3.68 -20.01
C GLU A 222 0.88 -2.60 -19.46
N VAL A 223 0.94 -2.52 -18.14
CA VAL A 223 1.82 -1.61 -17.42
C VAL A 223 2.93 -2.40 -16.73
N THR A 224 4.18 -2.12 -17.10
CA THR A 224 5.34 -2.61 -16.36
C THR A 224 5.64 -1.68 -15.17
N TYR A 225 6.21 -2.21 -14.09
CA TYR A 225 6.56 -1.39 -12.92
C TYR A 225 7.55 -0.26 -13.26
N ALA A 226 8.40 -0.46 -14.27
CA ALA A 226 9.34 0.55 -14.76
C ALA A 226 8.66 1.67 -15.58
N SER A 227 7.61 1.33 -16.33
CA SER A 227 6.90 2.28 -17.20
C SER A 227 5.80 3.05 -16.47
N TYR A 228 5.27 2.51 -15.38
CA TYR A 228 4.24 3.17 -14.58
C TYR A 228 4.70 4.56 -14.08
N LYS A 229 3.85 5.57 -14.29
CA LYS A 229 4.12 6.98 -13.96
C LYS A 229 3.17 7.56 -12.91
N GLY A 230 2.26 6.77 -12.37
CA GLY A 230 1.40 7.21 -11.27
C GLY A 230 2.07 7.04 -9.90
N GLN A 231 1.29 7.22 -8.85
CA GLN A 231 1.76 7.27 -7.47
C GLN A 231 1.31 6.08 -6.61
N ILE A 232 0.63 5.08 -7.18
CA ILE A 232 0.10 3.93 -6.41
C ILE A 232 1.19 3.10 -5.73
N PHE A 233 2.47 3.22 -6.11
CA PHE A 233 3.59 2.52 -5.48
C PHE A 233 4.19 3.25 -4.28
N ASP A 234 3.76 4.47 -3.99
CA ASP A 234 4.27 5.25 -2.86
C ASP A 234 3.41 4.97 -1.61
N PRO A 235 3.96 4.32 -0.55
CA PRO A 235 3.23 4.04 0.69
C PRO A 235 2.61 5.27 1.35
N GLU A 236 3.26 6.43 1.25
CA GLU A 236 2.74 7.67 1.83
C GLU A 236 1.48 8.15 1.08
N ILE A 237 1.45 7.93 -0.23
CA ILE A 237 0.30 8.25 -1.09
C ILE A 237 -0.81 7.23 -0.88
N ILE A 238 -0.49 5.94 -0.75
CA ILE A 238 -1.49 4.90 -0.42
C ILE A 238 -2.22 5.26 0.88
N CYS A 239 -1.48 5.56 1.95
CA CYS A 239 -2.09 5.93 3.23
C CYS A 239 -2.91 7.23 3.13
N HIS A 240 -2.41 8.22 2.40
CA HIS A 240 -3.14 9.46 2.14
C HIS A 240 -4.48 9.23 1.40
N ARG A 241 -4.49 8.35 0.40
CA ARG A 241 -5.69 8.04 -0.40
C ARG A 241 -6.71 7.22 0.38
N GLU A 242 -6.26 6.26 1.17
CA GLU A 242 -7.09 5.32 1.91
C GLU A 242 -7.69 5.93 3.20
N ARG A 243 -6.91 6.73 3.93
CA ARG A 243 -7.28 7.24 5.27
C ARG A 243 -7.39 8.76 5.34
N GLY A 244 -7.26 9.42 4.19
CA GLY A 244 -7.39 10.86 4.06
C GLY A 244 -6.09 11.64 4.32
N PRO A 245 -6.15 12.98 4.21
CA PRO A 245 -4.97 13.78 3.90
C PRO A 245 -3.90 13.83 4.98
N ARG A 246 -4.30 13.59 6.23
CA ARG A 246 -3.42 13.57 7.41
C ARG A 246 -2.73 12.23 7.64
N SER A 247 -3.15 11.17 6.96
CA SER A 247 -2.53 9.85 7.09
C SER A 247 -1.17 9.77 6.38
N TYR A 248 -0.33 8.86 6.85
CA TYR A 248 1.02 8.58 6.39
C TYR A 248 1.42 7.14 6.72
N MET A 249 2.47 6.64 6.07
CA MET A 249 2.98 5.28 6.33
C MET A 249 3.62 5.21 7.72
N CYS A 250 3.21 4.25 8.54
CA CYS A 250 3.88 3.93 9.79
C CYS A 250 5.13 3.09 9.53
N LYS A 251 6.30 3.56 10.01
CA LYS A 251 7.62 2.97 9.71
C LYS A 251 8.30 2.34 10.93
N MET A 252 7.65 2.37 12.09
CA MET A 252 8.16 1.71 13.29
C MET A 252 8.33 0.20 13.06
N TRP A 253 9.43 -0.37 13.55
CA TRP A 253 9.82 -1.73 13.20
C TRP A 253 8.95 -2.79 13.88
N ASN A 254 8.32 -2.47 15.00
CA ASN A 254 7.39 -3.37 15.70
C ASN A 254 6.18 -3.77 14.84
N PHE A 255 5.81 -2.97 13.83
CA PHE A 255 4.78 -3.36 12.86
C PHE A 255 5.26 -4.42 11.85
N TYR A 256 6.58 -4.56 11.71
CA TYR A 256 7.25 -5.41 10.74
C TYR A 256 8.18 -6.42 11.43
N ASN A 257 7.68 -7.10 12.48
CA ASN A 257 8.41 -8.11 13.24
C ASN A 257 9.80 -7.61 13.71
N ASP A 258 9.82 -6.43 14.31
CA ASP A 258 11.01 -5.73 14.82
C ASP A 258 12.12 -5.54 13.78
N SER A 259 11.76 -5.49 12.50
CA SER A 259 12.63 -5.22 11.37
C SER A 259 12.25 -3.93 10.64
N ALA A 260 13.19 -3.36 9.88
CA ALA A 260 12.89 -2.21 9.03
C ALA A 260 11.80 -2.54 8.00
N PRO A 261 10.92 -1.57 7.63
CA PRO A 261 9.88 -1.81 6.63
C PRO A 261 10.52 -2.19 5.28
N GLY A 262 10.42 -3.47 4.91
CA GLY A 262 11.07 -4.05 3.74
C GLY A 262 10.76 -5.54 3.57
N GLY A 263 11.32 -6.14 2.53
CA GLY A 263 11.21 -7.58 2.26
C GLY A 263 9.77 -8.05 2.04
N ASP A 264 9.50 -9.31 2.37
CA ASP A 264 8.16 -9.90 2.22
C ASP A 264 7.13 -9.25 3.16
N LEU A 265 7.56 -8.72 4.31
CA LEU A 265 6.65 -8.13 5.30
C LEU A 265 5.95 -6.90 4.72
N ILE A 266 6.71 -5.99 4.10
CA ILE A 266 6.12 -4.81 3.47
C ILE A 266 5.27 -5.15 2.24
N CYS A 267 5.61 -6.23 1.53
CA CYS A 267 4.80 -6.71 0.41
C CYS A 267 3.52 -7.41 0.85
N SER A 268 3.52 -7.99 2.05
CA SER A 268 2.34 -8.66 2.59
C SER A 268 1.29 -7.65 3.07
N ARG A 269 1.71 -6.54 3.70
CA ARG A 269 0.84 -5.49 4.21
C ARG A 269 1.61 -4.18 4.45
N LEU A 270 0.90 -3.07 4.34
CA LEU A 270 1.33 -1.75 4.76
C LEU A 270 0.60 -1.35 6.05
N HIS A 271 1.16 -0.40 6.80
CA HIS A 271 0.52 0.19 7.95
C HIS A 271 0.38 1.70 7.77
N CYS A 272 -0.82 2.22 7.93
CA CYS A 272 -1.14 3.63 7.77
C CYS A 272 -1.57 4.25 9.09
N SER A 273 -1.14 5.47 9.37
CA SER A 273 -1.54 6.17 10.58
C SER A 273 -3.03 6.52 10.52
N GLU A 274 -3.77 6.22 11.57
CA GLU A 274 -5.17 6.62 11.71
C GLU A 274 -5.25 8.05 12.29
N PRO A 275 -5.76 9.04 11.52
CA PRO A 275 -5.70 10.44 11.93
C PRO A 275 -6.42 10.71 13.26
N GLY A 276 -5.72 11.34 14.21
CA GLY A 276 -6.29 11.74 15.50
C GLY A 276 -6.30 10.67 16.58
N THR A 277 -5.95 9.41 16.27
CA THR A 277 -5.91 8.32 17.27
C THR A 277 -4.49 7.92 17.65
N GLY A 278 -3.51 8.23 16.79
CA GLY A 278 -2.11 7.83 16.97
C GLY A 278 -1.84 6.35 16.71
N LEU A 279 -2.87 5.59 16.32
CA LEU A 279 -2.79 4.18 15.93
C LEU A 279 -2.31 4.03 14.48
N CYS A 280 -1.90 2.81 14.14
CA CYS A 280 -1.61 2.41 12.77
C CYS A 280 -2.49 1.21 12.39
N VAL A 281 -3.03 1.23 11.19
CA VAL A 281 -3.98 0.22 10.67
C VAL A 281 -3.45 -0.40 9.38
N ASP A 282 -3.75 -1.67 9.18
CA ASP A 282 -3.28 -2.42 8.01
C ASP A 282 -3.97 -1.92 6.72
N THR A 283 -3.22 -1.91 5.61
CA THR A 283 -3.75 -1.71 4.25
C THR A 283 -2.99 -2.56 3.24
N PHE A 284 -3.49 -2.61 2.01
CA PHE A 284 -2.90 -3.36 0.91
C PHE A 284 -1.56 -2.77 0.46
N ALA A 285 -0.57 -3.64 0.36
CA ALA A 285 0.66 -3.38 -0.37
C ALA A 285 0.45 -3.70 -1.85
N PRO A 286 0.70 -2.77 -2.79
CA PRO A 286 0.56 -3.03 -4.22
C PRO A 286 1.73 -3.85 -4.75
N ASN A 287 1.44 -4.64 -5.78
CA ASN A 287 2.45 -5.17 -6.69
C ASN A 287 3.24 -4.02 -7.32
N GLY A 288 4.56 -4.15 -7.44
CA GLY A 288 5.43 -3.12 -7.98
C GLY A 288 5.98 -2.14 -6.95
N MET A 289 5.52 -2.14 -5.70
CA MET A 289 6.16 -1.33 -4.65
C MET A 289 7.61 -1.79 -4.39
N VAL A 290 8.55 -0.86 -4.20
CA VAL A 290 9.96 -1.21 -3.92
C VAL A 290 10.06 -1.80 -2.51
N CYS A 291 10.60 -3.01 -2.37
CA CYS A 291 10.66 -3.70 -1.07
C CYS A 291 12.08 -3.97 -0.56
N ALA A 292 13.08 -3.84 -1.43
CA ALA A 292 14.50 -3.85 -1.10
C ALA A 292 15.30 -3.30 -2.30
N ALA A 293 16.61 -3.16 -2.13
CA ALA A 293 17.51 -2.87 -3.25
C ALA A 293 17.34 -3.90 -4.37
N GLY A 294 17.06 -3.42 -5.60
CA GLY A 294 16.87 -4.29 -6.77
C GLY A 294 15.65 -5.21 -6.71
N LYS A 295 14.64 -4.91 -5.85
CA LYS A 295 13.46 -5.77 -5.67
C LYS A 295 12.16 -4.98 -5.57
N ARG A 296 11.07 -5.57 -6.06
CA ARG A 296 9.69 -5.07 -5.92
C ARG A 296 8.76 -6.14 -5.37
N CYS A 297 7.62 -5.70 -4.85
CA CYS A 297 6.55 -6.56 -4.41
C CYS A 297 5.86 -7.24 -5.59
N ASN A 298 5.62 -8.54 -5.46
CA ASN A 298 4.84 -9.33 -6.38
C ASN A 298 4.09 -10.42 -5.60
N ALA A 299 2.75 -10.36 -5.62
CA ALA A 299 1.85 -11.25 -4.90
C ALA A 299 2.24 -11.47 -3.42
N GLY A 300 2.59 -10.38 -2.73
CA GLY A 300 3.00 -10.44 -1.32
C GLY A 300 4.46 -10.83 -1.06
N LYS A 301 5.26 -11.04 -2.10
CA LYS A 301 6.68 -11.43 -2.01
C LYS A 301 7.61 -10.36 -2.55
N CYS A 302 8.79 -10.23 -1.96
CA CYS A 302 9.81 -9.29 -2.40
C CYS A 302 10.75 -9.96 -3.42
N THR A 303 10.46 -9.77 -4.70
CA THR A 303 11.11 -10.47 -5.80
C THR A 303 12.10 -9.57 -6.56
N PRO A 304 13.17 -10.13 -7.14
CA PRO A 304 14.10 -9.37 -7.99
C PRO A 304 13.41 -8.58 -9.11
N ASP A 305 13.85 -7.35 -9.33
CA ASP A 305 13.39 -6.47 -10.41
C ASP A 305 14.55 -5.55 -10.85
N SER A 306 14.98 -5.68 -12.10
CA SER A 306 16.13 -4.96 -12.66
C SER A 306 15.89 -3.45 -12.84
N SER A 307 14.64 -2.98 -12.79
CA SER A 307 14.30 -1.56 -12.88
C SER A 307 14.58 -0.78 -11.60
N VAL A 308 14.78 -1.46 -10.46
CA VAL A 308 15.06 -0.82 -9.18
C VAL A 308 16.56 -0.64 -8.99
N LYS A 309 16.96 0.56 -8.57
CA LYS A 309 18.37 0.86 -8.24
C LYS A 309 18.87 -0.05 -7.10
N SER A 310 20.10 -0.55 -7.24
CA SER A 310 20.74 -1.44 -6.27
C SER A 310 21.26 -0.76 -4.99
N LYS A 311 21.24 0.58 -4.94
CA LYS A 311 21.75 1.36 -3.79
C LYS A 311 20.58 1.96 -3.00
N VAL A 312 19.97 1.15 -2.14
CA VAL A 312 19.00 1.62 -1.14
C VAL A 312 19.42 1.10 0.23
N ASP A 313 19.33 1.94 1.27
CA ASP A 313 19.63 1.52 2.64
C ASP A 313 18.54 0.55 3.13
N PRO A 314 18.88 -0.72 3.43
CA PRO A 314 17.89 -1.70 3.88
C PRO A 314 17.25 -1.32 5.23
N LYS A 315 17.89 -0.47 6.04
CA LYS A 315 17.34 0.02 7.31
C LYS A 315 16.49 1.28 7.17
N CYS A 316 16.48 1.88 5.99
CA CYS A 316 15.86 3.18 5.76
C CYS A 316 15.21 3.30 4.36
N LEU A 317 14.61 2.20 3.89
CA LEU A 317 14.05 2.06 2.55
C LEU A 317 13.09 3.20 2.16
N TYR A 318 12.25 3.62 3.11
CA TYR A 318 11.23 4.65 2.91
C TYR A 318 11.55 5.97 3.62
N GLY A 319 12.79 6.15 4.05
CA GLY A 319 13.24 7.35 4.74
C GLY A 319 12.60 7.56 6.11
N ASP A 320 12.62 8.83 6.57
CA ASP A 320 12.11 9.22 7.87
C ASP A 320 10.58 9.11 7.99
N GLN A 321 10.12 8.88 9.21
CA GLN A 321 8.74 8.99 9.63
C GLN A 321 8.27 10.43 9.44
N LYS A 322 7.11 10.61 8.78
CA LYS A 322 6.54 11.94 8.52
C LYS A 322 6.31 12.76 9.79
N VAL A 323 5.82 12.11 10.85
CA VAL A 323 5.66 12.67 12.19
C VAL A 323 6.35 11.74 13.18
N ALA A 324 7.50 12.18 13.67
CA ALA A 324 8.29 11.46 14.66
C ALA A 324 7.78 11.80 16.07
N LYS A 325 7.54 10.76 16.87
CA LYS A 325 7.00 10.86 18.22
C LYS A 325 8.10 10.61 19.24
N ALA A 326 8.14 11.47 20.25
CA ALA A 326 8.91 11.27 21.48
C ALA A 326 7.96 11.26 22.69
N PRO A 327 7.34 10.11 23.01
CA PRO A 327 6.32 10.04 24.06
C PRO A 327 6.79 10.57 25.41
N ALA A 328 8.03 10.24 25.80
CA ALA A 328 8.65 10.69 27.04
C ALA A 328 8.83 12.22 27.14
N LYS A 329 8.75 12.95 26.01
CA LYS A 329 8.88 14.41 25.94
C LYS A 329 7.61 15.09 25.42
N LYS A 330 6.52 14.34 25.18
CA LYS A 330 5.27 14.83 24.60
C LYS A 330 5.51 15.71 23.36
N LEU A 331 6.42 15.29 22.50
CA LEU A 331 6.84 16.03 21.32
C LEU A 331 6.54 15.20 20.07
N ASP A 332 5.69 15.75 19.22
CA ASP A 332 5.41 15.28 17.87
C ASP A 332 5.96 16.31 16.89
N SER A 333 6.93 15.93 16.05
CA SER A 333 7.58 16.85 15.13
C SER A 333 8.15 16.13 13.91
N THR A 334 8.83 16.86 13.02
CA THR A 334 9.69 16.21 12.01
C THR A 334 10.90 15.58 12.67
N CYS A 335 11.53 14.62 11.98
CA CYS A 335 12.78 14.01 12.44
C CYS A 335 13.93 15.02 12.59
N GLU A 336 14.04 15.98 11.66
CA GLU A 336 15.02 17.06 11.75
C GLU A 336 14.87 17.86 13.05
N GLU A 337 13.64 18.30 13.36
CA GLU A 337 13.38 19.07 14.57
C GLU A 337 13.60 18.24 15.84
N LEU A 338 13.20 16.96 15.81
CA LEU A 338 13.35 16.05 16.93
C LEU A 338 14.83 15.83 17.27
N ILE A 339 15.65 15.50 16.27
CA ILE A 339 17.09 15.26 16.45
C ILE A 339 17.81 16.55 16.81
N ARG A 340 17.40 17.70 16.26
CA ARG A 340 17.93 19.02 16.66
C ARG A 340 17.68 19.31 18.14
N LYS A 341 16.49 18.98 18.66
CA LYS A 341 16.11 19.21 20.07
C LYS A 341 16.76 18.20 21.03
N LEU A 342 16.84 16.93 20.66
CA LEU A 342 17.37 15.86 21.52
C LEU A 342 18.89 15.64 21.39
N GLY A 343 19.48 16.17 20.32
CA GLY A 343 20.88 15.98 19.95
C GLY A 343 21.13 14.68 19.16
N PRO A 344 22.21 14.61 18.35
CA PRO A 344 22.55 13.43 17.55
C PRO A 344 22.66 12.12 18.34
N ALA A 345 23.12 12.19 19.60
CA ALA A 345 23.22 11.03 20.49
C ALA A 345 21.89 10.29 20.68
N SER A 346 20.74 10.94 20.46
CA SER A 346 19.43 10.30 20.48
C SER A 346 19.29 9.20 19.41
N CYS A 347 20.02 9.28 18.30
CA CYS A 347 20.07 8.24 17.25
C CYS A 347 20.66 6.90 17.72
N TYR A 348 21.28 6.83 18.90
CA TYR A 348 21.63 5.54 19.53
C TYR A 348 20.41 4.79 20.08
N LYS A 349 19.30 5.49 20.33
CA LYS A 349 18.08 4.87 20.85
C LYS A 349 17.27 4.34 19.68
N SER A 350 16.95 3.05 19.74
CA SER A 350 16.22 2.34 18.68
C SER A 350 14.97 3.10 18.23
N VAL A 351 14.13 3.58 19.16
CA VAL A 351 12.90 4.33 18.85
C VAL A 351 13.12 5.57 17.97
N TYR A 352 14.23 6.27 18.13
CA TYR A 352 14.54 7.47 17.33
C TYR A 352 15.23 7.10 16.03
N PHE A 353 16.12 6.10 16.05
CA PHE A 353 16.74 5.59 14.82
C PHE A 353 15.71 5.02 13.85
N GLN A 354 14.75 4.24 14.33
CA GLN A 354 13.70 3.63 13.50
C GLN A 354 12.82 4.67 12.81
N GLN A 355 12.44 5.73 13.53
CA GLN A 355 11.64 6.81 12.98
C GLN A 355 12.46 7.75 12.10
N CYS A 356 13.72 7.98 12.43
CA CYS A 356 14.53 9.06 11.86
C CYS A 356 15.81 8.57 11.19
N CYS A 357 15.74 7.41 10.53
CA CYS A 357 16.92 6.74 9.98
C CYS A 357 17.69 7.60 8.96
N SER A 358 17.01 8.38 8.12
CA SER A 358 17.65 9.26 7.13
C SER A 358 18.28 10.49 7.79
N THR A 359 17.57 11.10 8.76
CA THR A 359 18.13 12.21 9.54
C THR A 359 19.32 11.75 10.38
N CYS A 360 19.23 10.61 11.06
CA CYS A 360 20.33 10.03 11.79
C CYS A 360 21.54 9.75 10.89
N ALA A 361 21.32 9.17 9.70
CA ALA A 361 22.40 8.93 8.75
C ALA A 361 23.18 10.21 8.40
N ARG A 362 22.51 11.37 8.28
CA ARG A 362 23.16 12.67 8.03
C ARG A 362 24.00 13.17 9.20
N HIS A 363 23.67 12.79 10.43
CA HIS A 363 24.44 13.14 11.64
C HIS A 363 25.53 12.11 11.98
N ARG A 364 25.65 11.04 11.20
CA ARG A 364 26.62 9.98 11.46
C ARG A 364 28.04 10.48 11.19
N ILE A 365 28.91 10.35 12.19
CA ILE A 365 30.34 10.50 12.04
C ILE A 365 30.98 9.13 11.74
N ASN A 366 32.00 9.10 10.90
CA ASN A 366 32.71 7.87 10.49
C ASN A 366 33.65 7.35 11.60
N ARG A 367 33.10 7.16 12.81
CA ARG A 367 33.82 6.65 13.97
C ARG A 367 33.08 5.44 14.57
N PRO A 368 33.59 4.22 14.39
CA PRO A 368 32.98 3.01 14.95
C PRO A 368 32.79 3.11 16.48
N GLY A 369 31.59 2.72 16.95
CA GLY A 369 31.19 2.81 18.36
C GLY A 369 30.79 4.20 18.84
N CYS A 370 31.06 5.22 18.02
CA CYS A 370 30.83 6.64 18.28
C CYS A 370 30.18 7.38 17.11
N GLU A 371 29.39 6.65 16.33
CA GLU A 371 28.64 7.08 15.14
C GLU A 371 27.90 8.41 15.31
N TYR A 372 27.45 8.78 16.50
CA TYR A 372 26.72 10.04 16.72
C TYR A 372 27.37 10.93 17.79
N GLY A 373 28.67 10.73 18.03
CA GLY A 373 29.42 11.39 19.08
C GLY A 373 29.20 10.74 20.46
N ASP A 374 29.44 11.51 21.52
CA ASP A 374 29.25 11.04 22.90
C ASP A 374 27.78 10.66 23.15
N ARG A 375 27.56 9.52 23.80
CA ARG A 375 26.23 8.97 24.08
C ARG A 375 25.49 9.71 25.21
N VAL A 376 26.23 10.43 26.04
CA VAL A 376 25.69 11.22 27.15
C VAL A 376 26.26 12.64 27.13
N SER A 377 25.47 13.62 27.56
CA SER A 377 25.88 15.03 27.56
C SER A 377 26.89 15.36 28.67
N THR A 378 26.97 14.53 29.71
CA THR A 378 27.85 14.73 30.88
C THR A 378 29.33 14.56 30.57
N CYS A 379 29.71 13.97 29.44
CA CYS A 379 31.11 13.79 29.04
C CYS A 379 31.89 15.11 28.99
N LYS A 380 31.21 16.23 28.67
CA LYS A 380 31.82 17.56 28.62
C LYS A 380 32.07 18.19 30.00
N LYS A 381 31.52 17.62 31.07
CA LYS A 381 31.64 18.16 32.44
C LYS A 381 32.89 17.65 33.17
N TYR A 382 33.50 16.57 32.69
CA TYR A 382 34.63 15.93 33.35
C TYR A 382 35.91 16.06 32.53
N LYS A 383 37.06 16.11 33.21
CA LYS A 383 38.37 16.07 32.56
C LYS A 383 38.60 14.67 31.96
N LYS A 384 39.34 14.62 30.84
CA LYS A 384 39.59 13.37 30.09
C LYS A 384 40.34 12.32 30.91
N ASP A 385 41.24 12.74 31.78
CA ASP A 385 42.01 11.84 32.65
C ASP A 385 41.11 11.08 33.63
N VAL A 386 40.10 11.74 34.21
CA VAL A 386 39.11 11.07 35.08
C VAL A 386 38.13 10.24 34.26
N LEU A 387 37.66 10.79 33.14
CA LEU A 387 36.63 10.17 32.33
C LEU A 387 37.14 8.90 31.65
N CYS A 388 38.31 8.95 31.01
CA CYS A 388 38.76 7.95 30.06
C CYS A 388 39.60 6.82 30.68
N GLN A 389 39.80 6.84 32.00
CA GLN A 389 40.43 5.72 32.74
C GLN A 389 39.47 4.55 32.95
N LYS A 390 38.15 4.79 32.96
CA LYS A 390 37.13 3.73 33.17
C LYS A 390 36.53 3.29 31.83
N GLU A 391 36.49 1.98 31.57
CA GLU A 391 35.98 1.43 30.30
C GLU A 391 34.51 1.79 30.01
N ASP A 392 33.65 1.82 31.04
CA ASP A 392 32.24 2.20 30.85
C ASP A 392 32.08 3.66 30.41
N ASN A 393 32.96 4.54 30.89
CA ASN A 393 32.98 5.92 30.48
C ASN A 393 33.52 6.08 29.07
N THR A 394 34.49 5.28 28.63
CA THR A 394 34.97 5.33 27.23
C THR A 394 33.89 4.85 26.25
N LYS A 395 33.00 3.92 26.64
CA LYS A 395 31.82 3.53 25.85
C LYS A 395 30.78 4.65 25.75
N LYS A 396 30.49 5.34 26.86
CA LYS A 396 29.49 6.44 26.92
C LYS A 396 30.04 7.75 26.33
N CYS A 397 31.32 8.01 26.50
CA CYS A 397 32.02 9.24 26.13
C CYS A 397 33.09 8.99 25.06
N CYS A 398 32.75 8.16 24.09
CA CYS A 398 33.65 7.67 23.04
C CYS A 398 34.28 8.78 22.20
N ASN A 399 33.62 9.92 22.03
CA ASN A 399 34.13 11.04 21.24
C ASN A 399 35.06 11.90 22.08
N SER A 400 34.67 12.17 23.33
CA SER A 400 35.49 12.89 24.31
C SER A 400 36.78 12.12 24.64
N CYS A 401 36.72 10.80 24.76
CA CYS A 401 37.85 9.92 25.02
C CYS A 401 38.64 9.50 23.79
N TYR A 402 38.24 9.95 22.60
CA TYR A 402 38.95 9.62 21.38
C TYR A 402 40.39 10.13 21.40
N GLY A 403 41.34 9.23 21.10
CA GLY A 403 42.78 9.51 21.10
C GLY A 403 43.39 9.69 22.50
N TYR A 404 42.63 9.48 23.58
CA TYR A 404 43.19 9.53 24.93
C TYR A 404 44.18 8.39 25.13
N LYS A 405 45.40 8.73 25.56
CA LYS A 405 46.42 7.78 26.03
C LYS A 405 46.62 8.02 27.52
N PRO A 406 46.38 7.03 28.40
CA PRO A 406 46.68 7.21 29.81
C PRO A 406 48.17 7.57 29.95
N LYS A 407 48.47 8.56 30.79
CA LYS A 407 49.86 8.77 31.21
C LYS A 407 50.33 7.45 31.82
N ARG A 408 51.49 6.94 31.38
CA ARG A 408 52.10 5.74 31.99
C ARG A 408 52.10 5.99 33.50
N SER A 409 51.29 5.23 34.22
CA SER A 409 51.40 5.17 35.67
C SER A 409 52.79 4.62 35.94
N VAL A 410 53.66 5.42 36.53
CA VAL A 410 54.74 4.88 37.35
C VAL A 410 54.03 3.97 38.37
N PRO A 411 54.48 2.73 38.62
CA PRO A 411 53.81 1.85 39.55
C PRO A 411 53.91 2.45 40.96
N ASP A 412 52.93 3.27 41.33
CA ASP A 412 52.76 3.71 42.70
C ASP A 412 51.83 2.72 43.39
N ASN A 413 52.49 1.93 44.24
CA ASN A 413 51.94 0.91 45.09
C ASN A 413 51.13 1.56 46.21
N PHE A 414 49.91 2.05 45.95
CA PHE A 414 48.99 2.48 47.01
C PHE A 414 47.52 2.24 46.63
N ASP A 415 46.91 1.32 47.38
CA ASP A 415 45.48 1.10 47.49
C ASP A 415 44.72 2.40 47.84
N SER A 416 43.54 2.60 47.24
CA SER A 416 42.31 3.01 47.92
C SER A 416 41.23 3.60 46.98
N LEU A 417 40.18 2.80 46.79
CA LEU A 417 38.75 3.14 46.93
C LEU A 417 38.25 4.54 46.51
N PHE A 418 37.69 4.66 45.29
CA PHE A 418 36.45 5.42 45.06
C PHE A 418 35.67 4.82 43.89
N SER A 419 34.68 3.98 44.22
CA SER A 419 33.64 3.53 43.28
C SER A 419 32.54 4.59 43.23
N ILE A 420 32.21 5.10 42.04
CA ILE A 420 31.06 6.00 41.85
C ILE A 420 29.88 5.12 41.42
N THR A 421 29.25 4.48 42.40
CA THR A 421 27.88 3.97 42.30
C THR A 421 26.96 5.08 42.78
N GLU A 422 26.50 5.92 41.86
CA GLU A 422 25.20 6.63 41.89
C GLU A 422 25.16 7.64 40.74
N LEU A 423 24.61 7.21 39.61
CA LEU A 423 24.04 8.12 38.61
C LEU A 423 22.57 7.78 38.50
N GLY A 424 21.83 8.23 39.53
CA GLY A 424 20.39 8.41 39.47
C GLY A 424 20.02 9.44 38.40
N LEU A 425 18.88 9.19 37.78
CA LEU A 425 18.17 10.05 36.84
C LEU A 425 18.01 11.48 37.37
N PRO A 426 17.90 12.45 36.45
CA PRO A 426 16.58 13.06 36.25
C PRO A 426 15.94 12.73 34.90
#